data_AF-H8Z892-F1
#
_entry.id   AF-H8Z892-F1
#
_cell.length_a   1.000
_cell.length_b   1.000
_cell.length_c   1.000
_cell.angle_alpha   90.00
_cell.angle_beta   90.00
_cell.angle_gamma   90.00
#
_symmetry.space_group_name_H-M   'P 1'
#
loop_
_entity.id
_entity.type
_entity.pdbx_description
1 polymer ?
#
loop_
_entity_poly.entity_id
_entity_poly.type
_entity_poly.pdbx_seq_one_letter_code
_entity_poly.pdbx_strand_id
1 'polypeptide(L)'
;MLTMIEIEIDRDGRVHPLEPPPFPLQGRAYLALLPDPSANHTVTDATGGTAAEALALLASPRFAQRPVSDPNEVQNRIAALREDWEQD
;
A
#
# COMPACT_ATOMS: atom_id res chain seq x y z
N MET A 1 24.70 -11.82 -2.74
CA MET A 1 24.55 -11.37 -4.14
C MET A 1 23.07 -11.40 -4.44
N LEU A 2 22.47 -10.31 -4.93
CA LEU A 2 21.03 -10.26 -5.19
C LEU A 2 20.76 -10.98 -6.52
N THR A 3 19.83 -11.93 -6.54
CA THR A 3 19.44 -12.68 -7.74
C THR A 3 18.01 -12.29 -8.08
N MET A 4 17.79 -11.84 -9.32
CA MET A 4 16.47 -11.45 -9.81
C MET A 4 15.95 -12.55 -10.72
N ILE A 5 14.68 -12.91 -10.57
CA ILE A 5 13.96 -13.80 -11.49
C ILE A 5 12.78 -13.02 -12.06
N GLU A 6 12.52 -13.21 -13.36
CA GLU A 6 11.37 -12.62 -14.02
C GLU A 6 10.20 -13.61 -13.98
N ILE A 7 9.02 -13.12 -13.61
CA ILE A 7 7.81 -13.91 -13.44
C ILE A 7 6.66 -13.24 -14.17
N GLU A 8 5.85 -14.05 -14.84
CA GLU A 8 4.55 -13.67 -15.37
C GLU A 8 3.45 -14.09 -14.38
N ILE A 9 2.40 -13.27 -14.29
CA ILE A 9 1.21 -13.56 -13.50
C ILE A 9 0.04 -13.62 -14.48
N ASP A 10 -0.56 -14.80 -14.62
CA ASP A 10 -1.67 -14.99 -15.54
C ASP A 10 -3.00 -14.43 -15.01
N ARG A 11 -4.04 -14.50 -15.84
CA ARG A 11 -5.39 -14.00 -15.49
C ARG A 11 -6.06 -14.78 -14.36
N ASP A 12 -5.61 -15.99 -14.08
CA ASP A 12 -6.09 -16.83 -12.99
C ASP A 12 -5.27 -16.60 -11.70
N GLY A 13 -4.31 -15.66 -11.72
CA GLY A 13 -3.44 -15.33 -10.60
C GLY A 13 -2.33 -16.35 -10.36
N ARG A 14 -2.02 -17.22 -11.32
CA ARG A 14 -0.90 -18.15 -11.21
C ARG A 14 0.39 -17.44 -11.58
N VAL A 15 1.45 -17.74 -10.83
CA VAL A 15 2.78 -17.18 -11.04
C VAL A 15 3.61 -18.19 -11.82
N HIS A 16 4.09 -17.79 -13.00
CA HIS A 16 4.94 -18.59 -13.86
C HIS A 16 6.30 -17.91 -14.03
N PRO A 17 7.42 -18.55 -13.67
CA PRO A 17 8.72 -18.01 -14.00
C PRO A 17 8.94 -18.07 -15.52
N LEU A 18 9.41 -16.96 -16.10
CA LEU A 18 9.71 -16.89 -17.55
C LEU A 18 10.93 -17.75 -17.90
N GLU A 19 11.86 -17.86 -16.95
CA GLU A 19 13.03 -18.72 -17.06
C GLU A 19 13.09 -19.67 -15.86
N PRO A 20 13.55 -20.92 -16.06
CA PRO A 20 13.76 -21.85 -14.95
C PRO A 20 14.70 -21.23 -13.90
N PRO A 21 14.31 -21.20 -12.61
CA PRO A 21 15.17 -20.67 -11.56
C PRO A 21 16.50 -21.43 -11.55
N PRO A 22 17.66 -20.74 -11.55
CA PRO A 22 18.98 -21.41 -11.56
C PRO A 22 19.34 -22.01 -10.19
N PHE A 23 18.38 -22.11 -9.27
CA PHE A 23 18.56 -22.55 -7.89
C PHE A 23 17.31 -23.32 -7.40
N PRO A 24 17.48 -24.22 -6.42
CA PRO A 24 16.35 -24.87 -5.77
C PRO A 24 15.51 -23.84 -5.01
N LEU A 25 14.18 -23.92 -5.14
CA LEU A 25 13.25 -23.07 -4.41
C LEU A 25 13.30 -23.42 -2.91
N GLN A 26 13.60 -22.45 -2.06
CA GLN A 26 13.82 -22.66 -0.62
C GLN A 26 12.64 -22.24 0.26
N GLY A 27 11.57 -21.66 -0.29
CA GLY A 27 10.49 -21.10 0.51
C GLY A 27 9.21 -20.83 -0.27
N ARG A 28 8.20 -20.36 0.46
CA ARG A 28 6.91 -19.93 -0.08
C ARG A 28 6.76 -18.43 0.17
N ALA A 29 6.27 -17.71 -0.84
CA ALA A 29 5.92 -16.30 -0.73
C ALA A 29 4.45 -16.13 -1.06
N TYR A 30 3.80 -15.18 -0.40
CA TYR A 30 2.46 -14.71 -0.77
C TYR A 30 2.62 -13.43 -1.57
N LEU A 31 1.99 -13.39 -2.74
CA LEU A 31 1.97 -12.22 -3.61
C LEU A 31 0.54 -11.68 -3.64
N ALA A 32 0.40 -10.37 -3.42
CA ALA A 32 -0.87 -9.67 -3.56
C ALA A 32 -0.73 -8.65 -4.69
N LEU A 33 -1.56 -8.77 -5.73
CA LEU A 33 -1.68 -7.73 -6.73
C LEU A 33 -2.65 -6.67 -6.23
N LEU A 34 -2.21 -5.43 -6.35
CA LEU A 34 -3.07 -4.28 -6.13
C LEU A 34 -3.79 -3.95 -7.43
N PRO A 35 -5.07 -3.55 -7.37
CA PRO A 35 -5.77 -3.06 -8.54
C PRO A 35 -5.04 -1.85 -9.13
N ASP A 36 -5.11 -1.71 -10.45
CA ASP A 36 -4.55 -0.57 -11.15
C ASP A 36 -5.24 0.72 -10.67
N PRO A 37 -4.51 1.68 -10.08
CA PRO A 37 -5.09 2.93 -9.60
C PRO A 37 -5.63 3.82 -10.74
N SER A 38 -5.22 3.56 -11.99
CA SER A 38 -5.68 4.28 -13.18
C SER A 38 -6.90 3.64 -13.85
N ALA A 39 -7.25 2.41 -13.46
CA ALA A 39 -8.48 1.77 -13.92
C ALA A 39 -9.67 2.49 -13.28
N ASN A 40 -10.31 3.41 -14.03
CA ASN A 40 -11.48 4.19 -13.64
C ASN A 40 -12.38 3.44 -12.64
N HIS A 41 -12.24 3.76 -11.36
CA HIS A 41 -13.17 3.29 -10.35
C HIS A 41 -14.46 4.07 -10.55
N THR A 42 -15.48 3.43 -11.13
CA THR A 42 -16.85 3.91 -10.96
C THR A 42 -17.10 3.93 -9.46
N VAL A 43 -17.31 5.12 -8.92
CA VAL A 43 -17.63 5.36 -7.50
C VAL A 43 -18.97 4.69 -7.21
N THR A 44 -18.95 3.39 -6.96
CA THR A 44 -20.08 2.62 -6.47
C THR A 44 -19.84 2.39 -4.99
N ASP A 45 -20.43 3.25 -4.16
CA ASP A 45 -20.76 3.03 -2.75
C ASP A 45 -19.72 2.35 -1.83
N ALA A 46 -18.43 2.57 -2.07
CA ALA A 46 -17.39 2.21 -1.12
C ALA A 46 -17.01 3.45 -0.28
N THR A 47 -17.64 3.59 0.88
CA THR A 47 -17.33 4.63 1.89
C THR A 47 -15.95 4.48 2.56
N GLY A 48 -15.06 3.63 2.03
CA GLY A 48 -13.74 3.35 2.59
C GLY A 48 -12.67 3.36 1.50
N GLY A 49 -11.59 4.10 1.74
CA GLY A 49 -10.42 4.14 0.84
C GLY A 49 -9.73 2.79 0.71
N THR A 50 -9.14 2.53 -0.46
CA THR A 50 -8.51 1.22 -0.76
C THR A 50 -7.03 1.20 -0.35
N ALA A 51 -6.47 -0.01 -0.17
CA ALA A 51 -5.04 -0.17 0.10
C ALA A 51 -4.17 0.34 -1.06
N ALA A 52 -4.66 0.23 -2.30
CA ALA A 52 -3.98 0.76 -3.48
C ALA A 52 -3.91 2.30 -3.44
N GLU A 53 -5.00 2.96 -3.08
CA GLU A 53 -5.04 4.42 -2.89
C GLU A 53 -4.11 4.87 -1.76
N ALA A 54 -4.13 4.16 -0.62
CA ALA A 54 -3.23 4.46 0.50
C ALA A 54 -1.76 4.36 0.08
N LEU A 55 -1.38 3.31 -0.65
CA LEU A 55 -0.01 3.13 -1.14
C LEU A 55 0.36 4.17 -2.20
N ALA A 56 -0.55 4.52 -3.10
CA ALA A 56 -0.34 5.60 -4.07
C ALA A 56 -0.10 6.95 -3.36
N LEU A 57 -0.83 7.23 -2.28
CA LEU A 57 -0.62 8.41 -1.46
C LEU A 57 0.74 8.38 -0.74
N LEU A 58 1.16 7.24 -0.20
CA LEU A 58 2.46 7.09 0.45
C LEU A 58 3.63 7.23 -0.53
N ALA A 59 3.43 6.81 -1.79
CA ALA A 59 4.41 6.96 -2.86
C ALA A 59 4.46 8.39 -3.45
N SER A 60 3.52 9.28 -3.07
CA SER A 60 3.41 10.60 -3.68
C SER A 60 4.55 11.56 -3.26
N PRO A 61 5.00 12.47 -4.15
CA PRO A 61 6.02 13.46 -3.81
C PRO A 61 5.63 14.33 -2.61
N ARG A 62 4.33 14.66 -2.47
CA ARG A 62 3.84 15.43 -1.32
C ARG A 62 4.08 14.72 0.01
N PHE A 63 4.04 13.40 0.04
CA PHE A 63 4.27 12.62 1.24
C PHE A 63 5.76 12.52 1.54
N ALA A 64 6.58 12.24 0.50
CA ALA A 64 8.03 12.19 0.63
C ALA A 64 8.66 13.52 1.08
N GLN A 65 8.08 14.65 0.67
CA GLN A 65 8.56 16.00 1.01
C GLN A 65 7.84 16.61 2.21
N ARG A 66 6.97 15.86 2.90
CA ARG A 66 6.17 16.40 3.99
C ARG A 66 7.10 16.78 5.15
N PRO A 67 7.02 18.02 5.67
CA PRO A 67 7.75 18.39 6.87
C PRO A 67 7.26 17.55 8.06
N VAL A 68 8.20 17.09 8.89
CA VAL A 68 7.90 16.35 10.11
C VAL A 68 7.20 17.30 11.09
N SER A 69 6.01 16.92 11.54
CA SER A 69 5.26 17.68 12.55
C SER A 69 5.92 17.54 13.93
N ASP A 70 5.80 18.57 14.77
CA ASP A 70 6.25 18.51 16.16
C ASP A 70 5.41 17.47 16.93
N PRO A 71 6.03 16.44 17.55
CA PRO A 71 5.30 15.44 18.33
C PRO A 71 4.41 16.02 19.44
N ASN A 72 4.84 17.12 20.08
CA ASN A 72 4.07 17.75 21.15
C ASN A 72 2.81 18.43 20.62
N GLU A 73 2.92 19.12 19.47
CA GLU A 73 1.77 19.74 18.81
C GLU A 73 0.75 18.68 18.41
N VAL A 74 1.20 17.57 17.82
CA VAL A 74 0.34 16.45 17.42
C VAL A 74 -0.35 15.85 18.64
N GLN A 75 0.38 15.61 19.73
CA GLN A 75 -0.19 15.04 20.95
C GLN A 75 -1.24 15.96 21.58
N ASN A 76 -0.96 17.27 21.67
CA ASN A 76 -1.91 18.26 22.18
C ASN A 76 -3.17 18.32 21.32
N ARG A 77 -3.02 18.24 19.99
CA ARG A 77 -4.16 18.25 19.07
C ARG A 77 -5.02 16.99 19.18
N ILE A 78 -4.40 15.82 19.36
CA ILE A 78 -5.12 14.57 19.62
C ILE A 78 -5.90 14.65 20.94
N ALA A 79 -5.29 15.20 22.00
CA ALA A 79 -5.95 15.36 23.29
C ALA A 79 -7.17 16.30 23.18
N ALA A 80 -7.00 17.46 22.53
CA ALA A 80 -8.08 18.42 22.33
C ALA A 80 -9.26 17.81 21.54
N LEU A 81 -8.98 17.08 20.45
CA LEU A 81 -10.03 16.40 19.67
C LEU A 81 -10.77 15.32 20.46
N ARG A 82 -10.07 14.64 21.38
CA ARG A 82 -10.69 13.62 22.23
C ARG A 82 -11.61 14.25 23.28
N GLU A 83 -11.17 15.34 23.91
CA GLU A 83 -11.99 16.08 24.88
C GLU A 83 -13.25 16.64 24.24
N ASP A 84 -13.16 17.14 22.99
CA ASP A 84 -14.31 17.65 22.22
C ASP A 84 -15.36 16.56 21.97
N TRP A 85 -14.94 15.32 21.71
CA TRP A 85 -15.85 14.18 21.53
C TRP A 85 -16.51 13.69 22.83
N GLU A 86 -15.94 13.99 23.99
CA GLU A 86 -16.51 13.60 25.29
C GLU A 86 -17.52 14.64 25.81
N GLN A 87 -17.66 15.80 25.15
CA GLN A 87 -18.57 16.87 25.54
C GLN A 87 -19.91 16.90 24.77
N ASP A 88 -20.09 16.01 23.78
CA ASP A 88 -21.36 15.72 23.08
C ASP A 88 -22.03 14.44 23.62
#